data_AF-A0A951QL82-F1
#
_entry.id   AF-A0A951QL82-F1
#
_cell.length_a   1.000
_cell.length_b   1.000
_cell.length_c   1.000
_cell.angle_alpha   90.00
_cell.angle_beta   90.00
_cell.angle_gamma   90.00
#
_symmetry.space_group_name_H-M   'P 1'
#
loop_
_entity.id
_entity.type
_entity.pdbx_description
1 polymer ?
#
loop_
_entity_poly.entity_id
_entity_poly.type
_entity_poly.pdbx_seq_one_letter_code
_entity_poly.pdbx_strand_id
1 'polypeptide(L)'
;MRILLIANTIFEIGIGCLFLFFPTLLLKDNDLSISLLRVIGCSALALGTLSFLMLSLTTTKELKPGLIALFTFHALVAIAQFSTFNDGITNKLVVIVHSLFAVSFFSVLWKRIS
;
A
#
# COMPACT_ATOMS: atom_id res chain seq x y z
N MET A 1 1.62 -1.93 16.30
CA MET A 1 2.52 -1.37 15.26
C MET A 1 3.31 -2.44 14.53
N ARG A 2 4.13 -3.28 15.20
CA ARG A 2 4.93 -4.31 14.49
C ARG A 2 4.08 -5.24 13.62
N ILE A 3 2.97 -5.74 14.16
CA ILE A 3 2.01 -6.56 13.41
C ILE A 3 1.47 -5.83 12.17
N LEU A 4 1.16 -4.53 12.29
CA LEU A 4 0.67 -3.71 11.18
C LEU A 4 1.74 -3.56 10.08
N LEU A 5 2.98 -3.30 10.47
CA LEU A 5 4.11 -3.20 9.53
C LEU A 5 4.39 -4.54 8.84
N ILE A 6 4.36 -5.66 9.58
CA ILE A 6 4.51 -7.01 9.01
C ILE A 6 3.39 -7.31 8.01
N ALA A 7 2.13 -7.03 8.39
CA ALA A 7 0.98 -7.24 7.52
C ALA A 7 1.10 -6.41 6.23
N ASN A 8 1.50 -5.14 6.34
CA ASN A 8 1.72 -4.29 5.18
C ASN A 8 2.89 -4.78 4.31
N THR A 9 4.01 -5.19 4.91
CA THR A 9 5.15 -5.76 4.19
C THR A 9 4.72 -6.97 3.36
N ILE A 10 4.00 -7.93 3.96
CA ILE A 10 3.55 -9.13 3.24
C ILE A 10 2.59 -8.75 2.11
N PHE A 11 1.62 -7.87 2.38
CA PHE A 11 0.65 -7.42 1.40
C PHE A 11 1.31 -6.73 0.20
N GLU A 12 2.11 -5.70 0.46
CA GLU A 12 2.74 -4.88 -0.57
C GLU A 12 3.80 -5.66 -1.36
N ILE A 13 4.60 -6.52 -0.70
CA ILE A 13 5.56 -7.38 -1.42
C ILE A 13 4.82 -8.42 -2.27
N GLY A 14 3.76 -9.03 -1.75
CA GLY A 14 2.96 -10.01 -2.48
C GLY A 14 2.33 -9.42 -3.74
N ILE A 15 1.63 -8.29 -3.61
CA ILE A 15 1.04 -7.56 -4.74
C ILE A 15 2.13 -7.05 -5.69
N GLY A 16 3.22 -6.50 -5.15
CA GLY A 16 4.34 -6.00 -5.93
C GLY A 16 4.98 -7.07 -6.81
N CYS A 17 5.25 -8.25 -6.25
CA CYS A 17 5.77 -9.40 -7.01
C CYS A 17 4.77 -9.86 -8.08
N LEU A 18 3.48 -9.95 -7.73
CA LEU A 18 2.45 -10.36 -8.68
C LEU A 18 2.37 -9.40 -9.87
N PHE A 19 2.37 -8.09 -9.62
CA PHE A 19 2.24 -7.06 -10.65
C PHE A 19 3.52 -6.89 -11.48
N LEU A 20 4.70 -7.08 -10.87
CA LEU A 20 5.97 -6.95 -11.58
C LEU A 20 6.26 -8.16 -12.47
N PHE A 21 6.17 -9.38 -11.92
CA PHE A 21 6.61 -10.60 -12.61
C PHE A 21 5.49 -11.29 -13.39
N PHE A 22 4.23 -11.13 -12.96
CA PHE A 22 3.09 -11.81 -13.56
C PHE A 22 1.94 -10.86 -13.96
N PRO A 23 2.20 -9.68 -14.57
CA PRO A 23 1.14 -8.73 -14.93
C PRO A 23 0.12 -9.29 -15.92
N THR A 24 0.54 -10.23 -16.77
CA THR A 24 -0.29 -10.86 -17.81
C THR A 24 -1.32 -11.85 -17.25
N LEU A 25 -1.21 -12.25 -15.98
CA LEU A 25 -2.27 -13.01 -15.29
C LEU A 25 -3.49 -12.12 -15.00
N LEU A 26 -3.30 -10.80 -14.93
CA LEU A 26 -4.33 -9.84 -14.53
C LEU A 26 -4.88 -9.06 -15.73
N LEU A 27 -4.02 -8.72 -16.69
CA LEU A 27 -4.39 -7.96 -17.88
C LEU A 27 -3.88 -8.67 -19.14
N LYS A 28 -4.79 -8.93 -20.08
CA LYS A 28 -4.45 -9.47 -21.39
C LYS A 28 -4.47 -8.35 -22.42
N ASP A 29 -3.44 -8.30 -23.26
CA ASP A 29 -3.42 -7.55 -24.53
C ASP A 29 -3.49 -6.01 -24.46
N ASN A 30 -2.71 -5.40 -23.56
CA ASN A 30 -2.43 -3.96 -23.60
C ASN A 30 -1.05 -3.63 -23.01
N ASP A 31 -0.05 -3.42 -23.86
CA ASP A 31 1.34 -3.16 -23.45
C ASP A 31 1.48 -1.95 -22.51
N LEU A 32 0.70 -0.89 -22.74
CA LEU A 32 0.71 0.29 -21.88
C LEU A 32 0.18 -0.05 -20.48
N SER A 33 -0.94 -0.78 -20.41
CA SER A 33 -1.52 -1.16 -19.12
C SER A 33 -0.63 -2.17 -18.37
N ILE A 34 0.04 -3.08 -19.09
CA ILE A 34 1.03 -4.01 -18.52
C ILE A 34 2.22 -3.23 -17.96
N SER A 35 2.74 -2.25 -18.71
CA SER A 35 3.85 -1.40 -18.27
C SER A 35 3.48 -0.61 -17.01
N LEU A 36 2.28 0.01 -17.00
CA LEU A 36 1.76 0.72 -15.83
C LEU A 36 1.60 -0.20 -14.62
N LEU A 37 1.08 -1.41 -14.84
CA LEU A 37 0.91 -2.39 -13.76
C LEU A 37 2.25 -2.78 -13.13
N ARG A 38 3.31 -2.95 -13.94
CA ARG A 38 4.67 -3.19 -13.43
C ARG A 38 5.21 -2.02 -12.61
N VAL A 39 4.99 -0.78 -13.05
CA VAL A 39 5.40 0.42 -12.28
C VAL A 39 4.67 0.49 -10.94
N ILE A 40 3.37 0.18 -10.92
CA ILE A 40 2.60 0.07 -9.68
C ILE A 40 3.18 -1.06 -8.80
N GLY A 41 3.54 -2.20 -9.39
CA GLY A 41 4.19 -3.31 -8.70
C GLY A 41 5.52 -2.91 -8.05
N CYS A 42 6.39 -2.18 -8.76
CA CYS A 42 7.62 -1.63 -8.19
C CYS A 42 7.35 -0.66 -7.03
N SER A 43 6.30 0.16 -7.14
CA SER A 43 5.90 1.09 -6.08
C SER A 43 5.45 0.33 -4.82
N ALA A 44 4.67 -0.74 -4.99
CA ALA A 44 4.27 -1.62 -3.90
C ALA A 44 5.50 -2.29 -3.24
N LEU A 45 6.44 -2.84 -4.03
CA LEU A 45 7.69 -3.39 -3.49
C LEU A 45 8.48 -2.39 -2.66
N ALA A 46 8.57 -1.13 -3.11
CA ALA A 46 9.26 -0.07 -2.37
C ALA A 46 8.58 0.22 -1.03
N LEU A 47 7.25 0.29 -0.99
CA LEU A 47 6.49 0.54 0.25
C LEU A 47 6.49 -0.65 1.20
N GLY A 48 6.47 -1.88 0.68
CA GLY A 48 6.66 -3.09 1.44
C GLY A 48 8.05 -3.17 2.07
N THR A 49 9.07 -2.76 1.31
CA THR A 49 10.47 -2.64 1.80
C THR A 49 10.59 -1.56 2.86
N LEU A 50 9.99 -0.38 2.66
CA LEU A 50 9.94 0.67 3.68
C LEU A 50 9.34 0.14 4.98
N SER A 51 8.20 -0.57 4.90
CA SER A 51 7.55 -1.18 6.07
C SER A 51 8.44 -2.22 6.77
N PHE A 52 9.20 -2.99 6.00
CA PHE A 52 10.14 -3.98 6.52
C PHE A 52 11.30 -3.30 7.26
N LEU A 53 11.92 -2.28 6.66
CA LEU A 53 13.00 -1.52 7.28
C LEU A 53 12.54 -0.86 8.58
N MET A 54 11.30 -0.35 8.61
CA MET A 54 10.69 0.23 9.81
C MET A 54 10.53 -0.76 10.97
N LEU A 55 10.58 -2.09 10.75
CA LEU A 55 10.52 -3.07 11.84
C LEU A 55 11.74 -3.00 12.78
N SER A 56 12.88 -2.55 12.24
CA SER A 56 14.12 -2.37 13.01
C SER A 56 14.14 -1.09 13.86
N LEU A 57 13.22 -0.16 13.59
CA LEU A 57 13.19 1.14 14.26
C LEU A 57 12.46 1.04 15.61
N THR A 58 13.05 1.63 16.64
CA THR A 58 12.53 1.58 18.01
C THR A 58 12.03 2.93 18.50
N THR A 59 12.58 4.04 17.98
CA THR A 59 12.22 5.38 18.42
C THR A 59 11.06 5.95 17.60
N THR A 60 10.19 6.70 18.26
CA THR A 60 9.05 7.35 17.61
C THR A 60 9.50 8.37 16.54
N LYS A 61 10.61 9.07 16.78
CA LYS A 61 11.13 10.09 15.85
C LYS A 61 11.53 9.49 14.50
N GLU A 62 12.15 8.31 14.51
CA GLU A 62 12.58 7.59 13.31
C GLU A 62 11.40 6.95 12.56
N LEU A 63 10.39 6.49 13.29
CA LEU A 63 9.21 5.84 12.70
C LEU A 63 8.25 6.84 12.03
N LYS A 64 8.23 8.09 12.49
CA LYS A 64 7.24 9.09 12.08
C LYS A 64 7.21 9.33 10.55
N PRO A 65 8.33 9.56 9.85
CA PRO A 65 8.32 9.78 8.41
C PRO A 65 7.75 8.58 7.64
N GLY A 66 8.14 7.37 8.03
CA GLY A 66 7.64 6.14 7.40
C GLY A 66 6.14 5.94 7.62
N LEU A 67 5.64 6.19 8.84
CA LEU A 67 4.21 6.12 9.13
C LEU A 67 3.40 7.15 8.34
N ILE A 68 3.94 8.35 8.12
CA ILE A 68 3.32 9.39 7.28
C ILE A 68 3.28 8.95 5.81
N ALA A 69 4.37 8.37 5.29
CA ALA A 69 4.42 7.88 3.92
C ALA A 69 3.39 6.77 3.68
N LEU A 70 3.34 5.78 4.59
CA LEU A 70 2.39 4.68 4.52
C LEU A 70 0.94 5.17 4.64
N PHE A 71 0.64 6.02 5.62
CA PHE A 71 -0.69 6.63 5.76
C PHE A 71 -1.11 7.37 4.48
N THR A 72 -0.27 8.29 4.00
CA THR A 72 -0.54 9.11 2.81
C THR A 72 -0.82 8.22 1.60
N PHE A 73 0.02 7.21 1.37
CA PHE A 73 -0.18 6.27 0.27
C PHE A 73 -1.54 5.57 0.36
N HIS A 74 -1.83 4.89 1.47
CA HIS A 74 -3.07 4.12 1.60
C HIS A 74 -4.31 5.02 1.57
N ALA A 75 -4.24 6.24 2.14
CA ALA A 75 -5.33 7.20 2.09
C ALA A 75 -5.61 7.67 0.66
N LEU A 76 -4.57 8.02 -0.10
CA LEU A 76 -4.72 8.46 -1.49
C LEU A 76 -5.21 7.33 -2.40
N VAL A 77 -4.71 6.10 -2.22
CA VAL A 77 -5.21 4.94 -2.95
C VAL A 77 -6.68 4.71 -2.61
N ALA A 78 -7.06 4.73 -1.34
CA ALA A 78 -8.46 4.58 -0.94
C ALA A 78 -9.36 5.67 -1.55
N ILE A 79 -8.94 6.94 -1.51
CA ILE A 79 -9.69 8.07 -2.11
C ILE A 79 -9.85 7.88 -3.62
N ALA A 80 -8.78 7.53 -4.34
CA ALA A 80 -8.82 7.33 -5.80
C ALA A 80 -9.76 6.17 -6.20
N GLN A 81 -9.82 5.12 -5.38
CA GLN A 81 -10.73 4.00 -5.62
C GLN A 81 -12.18 4.37 -5.22
N PHE A 82 -12.37 5.21 -4.20
CA PHE A 82 -13.70 5.76 -3.87
C PHE A 82 -14.26 6.65 -4.98
N SER A 83 -13.43 7.49 -5.62
CA SER A 83 -13.90 8.36 -6.70
C SER A 83 -14.35 7.60 -7.95
N THR A 84 -13.91 6.34 -8.11
CA THR A 84 -14.28 5.45 -9.22
C THR A 84 -15.20 4.30 -8.77
N PHE A 85 -15.75 4.39 -7.55
CA PHE A 85 -16.55 3.33 -6.94
C PHE A 85 -17.91 3.15 -7.63
N ASN A 86 -18.53 4.26 -8.05
CA ASN A 86 -19.87 4.25 -8.68
C ASN A 86 -19.85 3.74 -10.12
N ASP A 87 -18.69 3.71 -10.77
CA ASP A 87 -18.56 3.27 -12.16
C ASP A 87 -18.51 1.74 -12.29
N GLY A 88 -18.58 1.00 -11.18
CA GLY A 88 -18.56 -0.48 -11.16
C GLY A 88 -17.22 -1.11 -11.53
N ILE A 89 -16.21 -0.30 -11.84
CA ILE A 89 -14.84 -0.72 -12.24
C ILE A 89 -14.01 -1.11 -11.00
N THR A 90 -14.38 -0.62 -9.83
CA THR A 90 -13.56 -0.73 -8.62
C THR A 90 -13.78 -2.03 -7.86
N ASN A 91 -12.68 -2.72 -7.54
CA ASN A 91 -12.72 -3.88 -6.66
C ASN A 91 -12.93 -3.42 -5.19
N LYS A 92 -14.11 -3.71 -4.64
CA LYS A 92 -14.50 -3.35 -3.27
C LYS A 92 -13.51 -3.85 -2.22
N LEU A 93 -12.89 -5.01 -2.42
CA LEU A 93 -11.92 -5.57 -1.49
C LEU A 93 -10.65 -4.71 -1.41
N VAL A 94 -10.19 -4.16 -2.54
CA VAL A 94 -9.02 -3.27 -2.59
C VAL A 94 -9.31 -1.99 -1.79
N VAL A 95 -10.49 -1.38 -1.99
CA VAL A 95 -10.92 -0.19 -1.22
C VAL A 95 -10.88 -0.44 0.28
N ILE A 96 -11.44 -1.58 0.71
CA ILE A 96 -11.51 -1.95 2.13
C ILE A 96 -10.11 -2.13 2.72
N VAL A 97 -9.22 -2.84 2.02
CA VAL A 97 -7.86 -3.11 2.50
C VAL A 97 -7.05 -1.82 2.63
N HIS A 98 -7.05 -0.95 1.61
CA HIS A 98 -6.32 0.31 1.69
C HIS A 98 -6.92 1.27 2.72
N SER A 99 -8.25 1.31 2.87
CA SER A 99 -8.90 2.11 3.91
C SER A 99 -8.51 1.63 5.32
N LEU A 100 -8.46 0.31 5.53
CA LEU A 100 -8.07 -0.28 6.80
C LEU A 100 -6.61 0.04 7.15
N PHE A 101 -5.69 -0.08 6.19
CA PHE A 101 -4.30 0.31 6.40
C PHE A 101 -4.17 1.81 6.69
N ALA A 102 -4.86 2.67 5.94
CA ALA A 102 -4.84 4.11 6.17
C ALA A 102 -5.27 4.48 7.59
N VAL A 103 -6.45 3.99 8.03
CA VAL A 103 -6.97 4.25 9.39
C VAL A 103 -6.03 3.68 10.46
N SER A 104 -5.46 2.50 10.22
CA SER A 104 -4.54 1.85 11.17
C SER A 104 -3.23 2.63 11.32
N PHE A 105 -2.63 3.08 10.22
CA PHE A 105 -1.41 3.89 10.24
C PHE A 105 -1.66 5.26 10.87
N PHE A 106 -2.77 5.91 10.54
CA PHE A 106 -3.17 7.17 11.18
C PHE A 106 -3.35 7.00 12.69
N SER A 107 -4.05 5.95 13.13
CA SER A 107 -4.28 5.68 14.55
C SER A 107 -2.97 5.45 15.32
N VAL A 108 -2.01 4.73 14.72
CA VAL A 108 -0.68 4.53 15.31
C VAL A 108 0.12 5.83 15.33
N LEU A 109 0.07 6.62 14.25
CA LEU A 109 0.74 7.90 14.14
C LEU A 109 0.22 8.88 15.20
N TRP A 110 -1.10 9.00 15.34
CA TRP A 110 -1.76 9.86 16.32
C TRP A 110 -1.34 9.51 17.75
N LYS A 111 -1.42 8.23 18.13
CA LYS A 111 -1.01 7.74 19.47
C LYS A 111 0.46 7.97 19.81
N ARG A 112 1.32 8.19 18.81
CA ARG A 112 2.75 8.40 19.00
C ARG A 112 3.14 9.88 18.93
N ILE A 113 2.27 10.75 18.44
CA ILE A 113 2.47 12.21 18.43
C ILE A 113 1.89 12.84 19.69
N SER A 114 0.76 12.30 20.18
CA SER A 114 0.19 12.63 21.49
C SER A 114 1.02 12.05 22.64
#